data_AF-A0A353DAB1-F1
#
_entry.id   AF-A0A353DAB1-F1
#
_cell.length_a   1.000
_cell.length_b   1.000
_cell.length_c   1.000
_cell.angle_alpha   90.00
_cell.angle_beta   90.00
_cell.angle_gamma   90.00
#
_symmetry.space_group_name_H-M   'P 1'
#
loop_
_entity.id
_entity.type
_entity.pdbx_description
1 polymer ?
#
loop_
_entity_poly.entity_id
_entity_poly.type
_entity_poly.pdbx_seq_one_letter_code
_entity_poly.pdbx_strand_id
1 'polypeptide(L)'
;MLLRNKANFTKGVLLLGSFAVIFILILSPVFKDNNGKAQTGLEYADDLFNKLSKGSSYFLDEVQEGVDTIKASNVDVSIKPKKADLVPVMAALASQAGLTATDKGNGELALQGALAPMLEKIIADSDAFYKNDGAAVKARYNLDEKQVMKAWWEMLAGMIKPLQKQKLIREAQVLDLVSKKAIEPAFNFYGIEAQSVLDKAGVLTALLVFYVIYTMWYGFAIFEIFDGIGLSMKKAKAKEEV
;
A
#
# COMPACT_ATOMS: atom_id res chain seq x y z
N MET A 1 -23.73 28.05 37.05
CA MET A 1 -24.42 28.17 35.74
C MET A 1 -23.46 27.65 34.68
N LEU A 2 -23.74 26.49 34.07
CA LEU A 2 -22.81 25.78 33.15
C LEU A 2 -22.61 26.48 31.79
N LEU A 3 -23.46 27.43 31.44
CA LEU A 3 -23.37 28.23 30.21
C LEU A 3 -22.90 29.65 30.56
N ARG A 4 -21.67 29.99 30.15
CA ARG A 4 -21.09 31.32 30.36
C ARG A 4 -21.29 32.25 29.17
N ASN A 5 -21.31 31.72 27.95
CA ASN A 5 -21.61 32.46 26.73
C ASN A 5 -22.60 31.68 25.86
N LYS A 6 -23.87 32.10 25.90
CA LYS A 6 -24.95 31.45 25.15
C LYS A 6 -24.76 31.54 23.63
N ALA A 7 -24.22 32.66 23.12
CA ALA A 7 -24.04 32.86 21.68
C ALA A 7 -23.01 31.88 21.10
N ASN A 8 -21.84 31.76 21.74
CA ASN A 8 -20.78 30.85 21.30
C ASN A 8 -21.21 29.38 21.44
N PHE A 9 -21.92 29.05 22.53
CA PHE A 9 -22.49 27.72 22.69
C PHE A 9 -23.49 27.36 21.58
N THR A 10 -24.46 28.23 21.28
CA THR A 10 -25.44 28.00 20.20
C THR A 10 -24.76 27.88 18.84
N LYS A 11 -23.76 28.73 18.55
CA LYS A 11 -22.96 28.66 17.33
C LYS A 11 -22.23 27.31 17.21
N GLY A 12 -21.58 26.86 18.28
CA GLY A 12 -20.89 25.58 18.31
C GLY A 12 -21.83 24.39 18.13
N VAL A 13 -23.01 24.40 18.76
CA VAL A 13 -24.04 23.36 18.57
C VAL A 13 -24.58 23.35 17.13
N LEU A 14 -24.84 24.52 16.54
CA LEU A 14 -25.27 24.61 15.13
C LEU A 14 -24.20 24.10 14.18
N LEU A 15 -22.93 24.46 14.41
CA LEU A 15 -21.79 23.96 13.63
C LEU A 15 -21.64 22.44 13.77
N LEU A 16 -21.78 21.89 14.99
CA LEU A 16 -21.69 20.46 15.23
C LEU A 16 -22.87 19.70 14.61
N GLY A 17 -24.08 20.24 14.70
CA GLY A 17 -25.27 19.64 14.10
C GLY A 17 -25.19 19.60 12.58
N SER A 18 -24.79 20.71 11.95
CA SER A 18 -24.59 20.78 10.50
C SER A 18 -23.43 19.90 10.02
N PHE A 19 -22.34 19.81 10.78
CA PHE A 19 -21.28 18.83 10.56
C PHE A 19 -21.80 17.39 10.63
N ALA A 20 -22.59 17.04 11.65
CA ALA A 20 -23.13 15.71 11.84
C ALA A 20 -24.05 15.29 10.69
N VAL A 21 -24.85 16.23 10.14
CA VAL A 21 -25.66 15.98 8.94
C VAL A 21 -24.78 15.60 7.76
N ILE A 22 -23.73 16.38 7.46
CA ILE A 22 -22.81 16.06 6.37
C ILE A 22 -22.09 14.73 6.62
N PHE A 23 -21.65 14.47 7.85
CA PHE A 23 -21.01 13.21 8.21
C PHE A 23 -21.92 12.01 7.97
N ILE A 24 -23.18 12.09 8.40
CA ILE A 24 -24.19 11.05 8.16
C ILE A 24 -24.41 10.89 6.65
N LEU A 25 -24.47 11.98 5.88
CA LEU A 25 -24.60 11.91 4.42
C LEU A 25 -23.40 11.21 3.76
N ILE A 26 -22.17 11.49 4.22
CA ILE A 26 -20.96 10.83 3.71
C ILE A 26 -20.98 9.33 4.02
N LEU A 27 -21.43 8.94 5.22
CA LEU A 27 -21.55 7.54 5.62
C LEU A 27 -22.79 6.84 5.05
N SER A 28 -23.76 7.60 4.54
CA SER A 28 -24.95 7.02 3.95
C SER A 28 -24.66 6.51 2.53
N PRO A 29 -25.26 5.39 2.12
CA PRO A 29 -25.08 4.81 0.78
C PRO A 29 -25.92 5.57 -0.26
N VAL A 30 -25.79 6.89 -0.30
CA VAL A 30 -26.56 7.78 -1.18
C VAL A 30 -25.84 8.01 -2.51
N PHE A 31 -24.52 7.78 -2.55
CA PHE A 31 -23.76 7.83 -3.79
C PHE A 31 -23.89 6.51 -4.56
N LYS A 32 -23.77 6.57 -5.89
CA LYS A 32 -23.74 5.38 -6.74
C LYS A 32 -22.36 5.24 -7.35
N ASP A 33 -21.85 4.02 -7.41
CA ASP A 33 -20.64 3.71 -8.16
C ASP A 33 -20.90 3.69 -9.68
N ASN A 34 -19.85 3.52 -10.48
CA ASN A 34 -19.95 3.43 -11.93
C ASN A 34 -20.81 2.24 -12.42
N ASN A 35 -21.07 1.27 -11.56
CA ASN A 35 -21.89 0.09 -11.80
C ASN A 35 -23.31 0.23 -11.23
N GLY A 36 -23.68 1.41 -10.73
CA GLY A 36 -24.99 1.69 -10.14
C GLY A 36 -25.21 1.14 -8.73
N LYS A 37 -24.20 0.53 -8.10
CA LYS A 37 -24.25 0.04 -6.73
C LYS A 37 -24.15 1.22 -5.76
N ALA A 38 -24.98 1.19 -4.72
CA ALA A 38 -24.91 2.18 -3.67
C ALA A 38 -23.57 2.08 -2.94
N GLN A 39 -22.88 3.21 -2.78
CA GLN A 39 -21.62 3.32 -2.06
C GLN A 39 -21.64 4.58 -1.19
N THR A 40 -20.83 4.58 -0.15
CA THR A 40 -20.60 5.75 0.71
C THR A 40 -19.59 6.69 0.07
N GLY A 41 -19.56 7.94 0.54
CA GLY A 41 -18.52 8.89 0.10
C GLY A 41 -17.11 8.45 0.52
N LEU A 42 -17.00 7.66 1.61
CA LEU A 42 -15.73 7.07 2.04
C LEU A 42 -15.27 5.96 1.10
N GLU A 43 -16.16 5.05 0.71
CA GLU A 43 -15.84 3.98 -0.24
C GLU A 43 -15.41 4.54 -1.60
N TYR A 44 -16.09 5.60 -2.08
CA TYR A 44 -15.69 6.29 -3.30
C TYR A 44 -14.29 6.91 -3.19
N ALA A 45 -14.03 7.62 -2.09
CA ALA A 45 -12.73 8.24 -1.87
C ALA A 45 -11.64 7.16 -1.78
N ASP A 46 -11.88 6.09 -1.02
CA ASP A 46 -10.93 4.98 -0.85
C ASP A 46 -10.64 4.27 -2.18
N ASP A 47 -11.66 3.92 -2.97
CA ASP A 47 -11.48 3.34 -4.31
C ASP A 47 -10.69 4.27 -5.23
N LEU A 48 -11.03 5.56 -5.27
CA LEU A 48 -10.30 6.55 -6.05
C LEU A 48 -8.83 6.61 -5.62
N PHE A 49 -8.56 6.75 -4.32
CA PHE A 49 -7.19 6.78 -3.81
C PHE A 49 -6.44 5.49 -4.12
N ASN A 50 -7.05 4.31 -3.97
CA ASN A 50 -6.42 3.04 -4.29
C ASN A 50 -6.06 2.91 -5.78
N LYS A 51 -6.95 3.34 -6.69
CA LYS A 51 -6.70 3.35 -8.14
C LYS A 51 -5.59 4.31 -8.53
N LEU A 52 -5.52 5.47 -7.88
CA LEU A 52 -4.47 6.47 -8.05
C LEU A 52 -3.13 5.99 -7.48
N SER A 53 -3.14 5.43 -6.27
CA SER A 53 -1.97 4.84 -5.61
C SER A 53 -1.42 3.69 -6.43
N LYS A 54 -2.28 2.85 -7.03
CA LYS A 54 -1.88 1.87 -8.04
C LYS A 54 -1.15 2.58 -9.16
N GLY A 55 -1.82 3.47 -9.91
CA GLY A 55 -1.21 4.18 -11.05
C GLY A 55 0.14 4.86 -10.76
N SER A 56 0.34 5.37 -9.54
CA SER A 56 1.61 5.97 -9.11
C SER A 56 2.71 4.97 -8.70
N SER A 57 2.38 3.69 -8.53
CA SER A 57 3.28 2.65 -8.01
C SER A 57 3.84 1.73 -9.09
N TYR A 58 3.75 2.13 -10.36
CA TYR A 58 4.30 1.38 -11.47
C TYR A 58 5.80 1.68 -11.67
N PHE A 59 6.64 0.92 -10.96
CA PHE A 59 8.09 1.14 -10.91
C PHE A 59 8.89 0.10 -11.70
N LEU A 60 8.27 -0.66 -12.60
CA LEU A 60 8.92 -1.80 -13.26
C LEU A 60 10.13 -1.39 -14.10
N ASP A 61 10.12 -0.20 -14.71
CA ASP A 61 11.28 0.31 -15.47
C ASP A 61 12.49 0.54 -14.54
N GLU A 62 12.28 1.17 -13.38
CA GLU A 62 13.31 1.36 -12.36
C GLU A 62 13.84 0.02 -11.83
N VAL A 63 12.93 -0.95 -11.63
CA VAL A 63 13.30 -2.30 -11.18
C VAL A 63 14.15 -3.01 -12.25
N GLN A 64 13.78 -2.89 -13.53
CA GLN A 64 14.53 -3.47 -14.64
C GLN A 64 15.93 -2.85 -14.75
N GLU A 65 16.06 -1.53 -14.62
CA GLU A 65 17.36 -0.85 -14.56
C GLU A 65 18.22 -1.37 -13.40
N GLY A 66 17.62 -1.63 -12.24
CA GLY A 66 18.29 -2.25 -11.09
C GLY A 66 18.84 -3.65 -11.40
N VAL A 67 18.00 -4.50 -12.00
CA VAL A 67 18.37 -5.87 -12.42
C VAL A 67 19.49 -5.86 -13.46
N ASP A 68 19.44 -4.90 -14.39
CA ASP A 68 20.46 -4.72 -15.42
C ASP A 68 21.86 -4.52 -14.82
N THR A 69 21.95 -3.95 -13.61
CA THR A 69 23.24 -3.75 -12.95
C THR A 69 23.90 -5.02 -12.40
N ILE A 70 23.18 -6.14 -12.31
CA ILE A 70 23.66 -7.41 -11.75
C ILE A 70 23.52 -8.58 -12.75
N LYS A 71 23.46 -8.29 -14.05
CA LYS A 71 23.29 -9.30 -15.12
C LYS A 71 24.29 -10.46 -15.08
N ALA A 72 25.53 -10.20 -14.67
CA ALA A 72 26.59 -11.20 -14.58
C ALA A 72 26.68 -11.90 -13.21
N SER A 73 25.84 -11.52 -12.25
CA SER A 73 25.92 -12.03 -10.88
C SER A 73 25.30 -13.43 -10.78
N ASN A 74 26.09 -14.35 -10.23
CA ASN A 74 25.63 -15.67 -9.85
C ASN A 74 25.42 -15.72 -8.33
N VAL A 75 24.53 -16.60 -7.90
CA VAL A 75 24.25 -16.89 -6.52
C VAL A 75 24.53 -18.35 -6.20
N ASP A 76 24.97 -18.60 -4.97
CA ASP A 76 24.99 -19.92 -4.33
C ASP A 76 24.58 -19.70 -2.86
N VAL A 77 23.30 -19.88 -2.56
CA VAL A 77 22.75 -19.59 -1.22
C VAL A 77 21.83 -20.69 -0.75
N SER A 78 21.84 -20.91 0.56
CA SER A 78 20.85 -21.74 1.25
C SER A 78 19.85 -20.84 1.96
N ILE A 79 18.57 -20.97 1.65
CA ILE A 79 17.48 -20.21 2.26
C ILE A 79 16.60 -21.15 3.08
N LYS A 80 16.07 -20.63 4.19
CA LYS A 80 15.06 -21.32 5.00
C LYS A 80 13.79 -20.46 5.00
N PRO A 81 12.82 -20.73 4.11
CA PRO A 81 11.57 -19.99 4.04
C PRO A 81 10.83 -20.00 5.38
N LYS A 82 10.03 -18.96 5.64
CA LYS A 82 9.22 -18.91 6.87
C LYS A 82 8.13 -19.97 6.84
N LYS A 83 7.61 -20.28 5.65
CA LYS A 83 6.64 -21.34 5.43
C LYS A 83 7.30 -22.50 4.69
N ALA A 84 7.54 -23.60 5.39
CA ALA A 84 8.17 -24.79 4.82
C ALA A 84 7.35 -25.41 3.68
N ASP A 85 6.04 -25.25 3.74
CA ASP A 85 5.05 -25.66 2.75
C ASP A 85 5.18 -24.93 1.40
N LEU A 86 5.90 -23.82 1.34
CA LEU A 86 6.24 -23.14 0.07
C LEU A 86 7.52 -23.67 -0.58
N VAL A 87 8.33 -24.49 0.11
CA VAL A 87 9.62 -24.99 -0.42
C VAL A 87 9.45 -25.75 -1.75
N PRO A 88 8.47 -26.66 -1.92
CA PRO A 88 8.29 -27.35 -3.20
C PRO A 88 7.92 -26.40 -4.34
N VAL A 89 7.10 -25.38 -4.04
CA VAL A 89 6.72 -24.35 -5.01
C VAL A 89 7.93 -23.50 -5.40
N MET A 90 8.70 -23.04 -4.41
CA MET A 90 9.93 -22.29 -4.62
C MET A 90 10.95 -23.06 -5.46
N ALA A 91 11.12 -24.36 -5.21
CA ALA A 91 12.03 -25.20 -5.98
C ALA A 91 11.59 -25.30 -7.45
N ALA A 92 10.29 -25.48 -7.71
CA ALA A 92 9.74 -25.52 -9.05
C ALA A 92 9.90 -24.17 -9.79
N LEU A 93 9.60 -23.06 -9.11
CA LEU A 93 9.75 -21.71 -9.64
C LEU A 93 11.21 -21.38 -9.97
N ALA A 94 12.13 -21.65 -9.04
CA ALA A 94 13.57 -21.45 -9.24
C ALA A 94 14.12 -22.28 -10.40
N SER A 95 13.70 -23.56 -10.49
CA SER A 95 14.10 -24.45 -11.59
C SER A 95 13.60 -23.95 -12.93
N GLN A 96 12.33 -23.52 -13.02
CA GLN A 96 11.81 -22.91 -14.24
C GLN A 96 12.53 -21.60 -14.57
N ALA A 97 12.99 -20.84 -13.58
CA ALA A 97 13.78 -19.63 -13.75
C ALA A 97 15.26 -19.87 -14.12
N GLY A 98 15.69 -21.13 -14.27
CA GLY A 98 17.05 -21.48 -14.68
C GLY A 98 18.05 -21.56 -13.53
N LEU A 99 17.58 -21.56 -12.27
CA LEU A 99 18.42 -21.84 -11.11
C LEU A 99 18.36 -23.34 -10.79
N THR A 100 19.48 -23.88 -10.37
CA THR A 100 19.53 -25.19 -9.71
C THR A 100 18.96 -25.04 -8.30
N ALA A 101 17.84 -25.71 -8.04
CA ALA A 101 17.19 -25.72 -6.74
C ALA A 101 17.27 -27.11 -6.10
N THR A 102 17.96 -27.21 -4.97
CA THR A 102 18.15 -28.47 -4.24
C THR A 102 17.47 -28.37 -2.87
N ASP A 103 16.42 -29.14 -2.67
CA ASP A 103 15.79 -29.30 -1.35
C ASP A 103 16.74 -30.08 -0.44
N LYS A 104 17.20 -29.45 0.64
CA LYS A 104 18.11 -30.06 1.63
C LYS A 104 17.37 -30.77 2.76
N GLY A 105 16.05 -30.81 2.72
CA GLY A 105 15.19 -31.27 3.81
C GLY A 105 15.06 -30.23 4.93
N ASN A 106 14.16 -30.49 5.88
CA ASN A 106 13.90 -29.61 7.04
C ASN A 106 13.44 -28.18 6.71
N GLY A 107 12.86 -28.00 5.51
CA GLY A 107 12.39 -26.70 5.02
C GLY A 107 13.52 -25.77 4.53
N GLU A 108 14.67 -26.31 4.15
CA GLU A 108 15.80 -25.57 3.60
C GLU A 108 15.97 -25.82 2.10
N LEU A 109 16.13 -24.76 1.32
CA LEU A 109 16.29 -24.79 -0.12
C LEU A 109 17.63 -24.16 -0.51
N ALA A 110 18.49 -24.91 -1.20
CA ALA A 110 19.71 -24.38 -1.80
C ALA A 110 19.43 -23.95 -3.24
N LEU A 111 19.90 -22.75 -3.59
CA LEU A 111 19.69 -22.10 -4.88
C LEU A 111 21.04 -21.71 -5.47
N GLN A 112 21.29 -22.15 -6.71
CA GLN A 112 22.51 -21.85 -7.43
C GLN A 112 22.22 -21.46 -8.89
N GLY A 113 22.81 -20.37 -9.36
CA GLY A 113 22.68 -19.96 -10.77
C GLY A 113 22.73 -18.44 -10.99
N ALA A 114 22.41 -18.01 -12.20
CA ALA A 114 22.37 -16.60 -12.56
C ALA A 114 21.12 -15.92 -11.99
N LEU A 115 21.29 -14.74 -11.38
CA LEU A 115 20.18 -14.02 -10.75
C LEU A 115 19.26 -13.34 -11.77
N ALA A 116 19.82 -12.75 -12.84
CA ALA A 116 19.05 -11.92 -13.76
C ALA A 116 17.87 -12.65 -14.43
N PRO A 117 18.00 -13.87 -14.97
CA PRO A 117 16.86 -14.57 -15.58
C PRO A 117 15.70 -14.82 -14.61
N MET A 118 16.00 -15.05 -13.33
CA MET A 118 14.98 -15.19 -12.30
C MET A 118 14.28 -13.86 -12.01
N LEU A 119 15.04 -12.79 -11.85
CA LEU A 119 14.48 -11.47 -11.57
C LEU A 119 13.64 -10.95 -12.75
N GLU A 120 14.07 -11.20 -13.99
CA GLU A 120 13.30 -10.88 -15.20
C GLU A 120 11.95 -11.62 -15.24
N LYS A 121 11.92 -12.90 -14.85
CA LYS A 121 10.65 -13.63 -14.70
C LYS A 121 9.78 -13.06 -13.60
N ILE A 122 10.35 -12.72 -12.46
CA ILE A 122 9.62 -12.09 -11.35
C ILE A 122 9.03 -10.75 -11.79
N ILE A 123 9.76 -9.94 -12.55
CA ILE A 123 9.27 -8.68 -13.13
C ILE A 123 8.10 -8.97 -14.07
N ALA A 124 8.23 -9.94 -14.98
CA ALA A 124 7.16 -10.29 -15.92
C ALA A 124 5.90 -10.83 -15.23
N ASP A 125 6.05 -11.61 -14.17
CA ASP A 125 4.92 -12.11 -13.38
C ASP A 125 4.30 -10.97 -12.56
N SER A 126 5.12 -10.09 -11.98
CA SER A 126 4.65 -8.88 -11.28
C SER A 126 3.90 -7.93 -12.22
N ASP A 127 4.35 -7.80 -13.47
CA ASP A 127 3.66 -6.99 -14.49
C ASP A 127 2.28 -7.56 -14.83
N ALA A 128 2.21 -8.86 -15.13
CA ALA A 128 0.94 -9.54 -15.41
C ALA A 128 -0.01 -9.42 -14.21
N PHE A 129 0.49 -9.66 -13.00
CA PHE A 129 -0.29 -9.54 -11.78
C PHE A 129 -0.73 -8.10 -11.51
N TYR A 130 0.15 -7.12 -11.71
CA TYR A 130 -0.20 -5.70 -11.59
C TYR A 130 -1.27 -5.29 -12.61
N LYS A 131 -1.27 -5.86 -13.82
CA LYS A 131 -2.30 -5.66 -14.85
C LYS A 131 -3.58 -6.50 -14.63
N ASN A 132 -3.71 -7.15 -13.47
CA ASN A 132 -4.80 -8.05 -13.11
C ASN A 132 -4.92 -9.30 -14.00
N ASP A 133 -3.85 -9.66 -14.71
CA ASP A 133 -3.76 -10.87 -15.53
C ASP A 133 -3.11 -12.02 -14.74
N GLY A 134 -3.74 -12.38 -13.61
CA GLY A 134 -3.30 -13.53 -12.82
C GLY A 134 -3.49 -14.86 -13.56
N ALA A 135 -4.38 -14.90 -14.56
CA ALA A 135 -4.58 -16.06 -15.42
C ALA A 135 -3.32 -16.41 -16.22
N ALA A 136 -2.57 -15.41 -16.74
CA ALA A 136 -1.29 -15.64 -17.38
C ALA A 136 -0.26 -16.25 -16.42
N VAL A 137 -0.18 -15.78 -15.17
CA VAL A 137 0.73 -16.32 -14.16
C VAL A 137 0.36 -17.77 -13.82
N LYS A 138 -0.93 -18.03 -13.60
CA LYS A 138 -1.46 -19.38 -13.36
C LYS A 138 -1.17 -20.32 -14.52
N ALA A 139 -1.31 -19.87 -15.76
CA ALA A 139 -1.03 -20.66 -16.95
C ALA A 139 0.47 -21.02 -17.09
N ARG A 140 1.38 -20.10 -16.71
CA ARG A 140 2.83 -20.35 -16.75
C ARG A 140 3.27 -21.43 -15.77
N TYR A 141 2.73 -21.42 -14.56
CA TYR A 141 3.22 -22.26 -13.47
C TYR A 141 2.29 -23.41 -13.08
N ASN A 142 1.06 -23.44 -13.59
CA ASN A 142 -0.01 -24.35 -13.18
C ASN A 142 -0.25 -24.36 -11.65
N LEU A 143 -0.10 -23.18 -11.04
CA LEU A 143 -0.23 -22.94 -9.60
C LEU A 143 -1.13 -21.73 -9.37
N ASP A 144 -1.69 -21.62 -8.17
CA ASP A 144 -2.44 -20.43 -7.77
C ASP A 144 -1.55 -19.18 -7.88
N GLU A 145 -2.07 -18.15 -8.56
CA GLU A 145 -1.29 -16.95 -8.90
C GLU A 145 -0.83 -16.19 -7.64
N LYS A 146 -1.62 -16.18 -6.55
CA LYS A 146 -1.22 -15.57 -5.27
C LYS A 146 -0.17 -16.42 -4.57
N GLN A 147 -0.22 -17.73 -4.71
CA GLN A 147 0.80 -18.64 -4.17
C GLN A 147 2.15 -18.43 -4.87
N VAL A 148 2.15 -18.25 -6.20
CA VAL A 148 3.37 -17.93 -6.97
C VAL A 148 4.00 -16.62 -6.49
N MET A 149 3.21 -15.54 -6.40
CA MET A 149 3.71 -14.23 -5.95
C MET A 149 4.26 -14.27 -4.51
N LYS A 150 3.59 -15.00 -3.60
CA LYS A 150 4.08 -15.20 -2.23
C LYS A 150 5.37 -16.00 -2.18
N ALA A 151 5.49 -17.04 -3.01
CA ALA A 151 6.69 -17.85 -3.08
C ALA A 151 7.88 -17.02 -3.60
N TRP A 152 7.69 -16.18 -4.63
CA TRP A 152 8.73 -15.24 -5.06
C TRP A 152 9.14 -14.27 -3.97
N TRP A 153 8.16 -13.65 -3.29
CA TRP A 153 8.42 -12.72 -2.19
C TRP A 153 9.23 -13.35 -1.05
N GLU A 154 8.80 -14.52 -0.56
CA GLU A 154 9.51 -15.22 0.52
C GLU A 154 10.91 -15.70 0.08
N MET A 155 11.06 -16.10 -1.19
CA MET A 155 12.35 -16.51 -1.74
C MET A 155 13.34 -15.34 -1.76
N LEU A 156 12.96 -14.18 -2.33
CA LEU A 156 13.84 -13.01 -2.36
C LEU A 156 14.19 -12.54 -0.94
N ALA A 157 13.21 -12.48 -0.04
CA ALA A 157 13.44 -12.13 1.36
C ALA A 157 14.42 -13.09 2.06
N GLY A 158 14.34 -14.38 1.74
CA GLY A 158 15.25 -15.41 2.23
C GLY A 158 16.69 -15.26 1.73
N MET A 159 16.87 -14.76 0.51
CA MET A 159 18.19 -14.63 -0.15
C MET A 159 18.98 -13.39 0.29
N ILE A 160 18.31 -12.32 0.78
CA ILE A 160 18.96 -11.05 1.17
C ILE A 160 20.07 -11.27 2.21
N LYS A 161 19.77 -11.93 3.33
CA LYS A 161 20.75 -12.13 4.42
C LYS A 161 21.95 -13.00 3.99
N PRO A 162 21.76 -14.16 3.33
CA PRO A 162 22.86 -14.95 2.77
C PRO A 162 23.75 -14.18 1.80
N LEU A 163 23.17 -13.44 0.84
CA LEU A 163 23.93 -12.62 -0.10
C LEU A 163 24.76 -11.55 0.61
N GLN A 164 24.18 -10.89 1.62
CA GLN A 164 24.90 -9.90 2.42
C GLN A 164 26.11 -10.52 3.15
N LYS A 165 25.97 -11.73 3.69
CA LYS A 165 27.09 -12.46 4.33
C LYS A 165 28.20 -12.81 3.33
N GLN A 166 27.85 -13.02 2.07
CA GLN A 166 28.80 -13.26 0.98
C GLN A 166 29.39 -11.96 0.40
N LYS A 167 29.09 -10.80 0.99
CA LYS A 167 29.48 -9.45 0.52
C LYS A 167 28.87 -9.06 -0.84
N LEU A 168 27.84 -9.76 -1.28
CA LEU A 168 27.03 -9.44 -2.47
C LEU A 168 25.92 -8.44 -2.09
N ILE A 169 26.34 -7.26 -1.60
CA ILE A 169 25.42 -6.24 -1.06
C ILE A 169 24.57 -5.63 -2.17
N ARG A 170 25.15 -5.40 -3.35
CA ARG A 170 24.46 -4.82 -4.50
C ARG A 170 23.33 -5.72 -4.97
N GLU A 171 23.60 -7.01 -5.08
CA GLU A 171 22.63 -8.05 -5.44
C GLU A 171 21.49 -8.10 -4.41
N ALA A 172 21.83 -8.09 -3.11
CA ALA A 172 20.83 -8.08 -2.05
C ALA A 172 19.93 -6.83 -2.11
N GLN A 173 20.48 -5.66 -2.45
CA GLN A 173 19.72 -4.42 -2.64
C GLN A 173 18.79 -4.50 -3.86
N VAL A 174 19.24 -5.08 -4.97
CA VAL A 174 18.40 -5.28 -6.16
C VAL A 174 17.28 -6.27 -5.87
N LEU A 175 17.53 -7.35 -5.12
CA LEU A 175 16.47 -8.27 -4.69
C LEU A 175 15.43 -7.57 -3.80
N ASP A 176 15.87 -6.73 -2.86
CA ASP A 176 14.98 -5.92 -2.02
C ASP A 176 14.18 -4.89 -2.85
N LEU A 177 14.81 -4.28 -3.86
CA LEU A 177 14.16 -3.38 -4.82
C LEU A 177 13.05 -4.11 -5.59
N VAL A 178 13.34 -5.27 -6.17
CA VAL A 178 12.35 -6.09 -6.90
C VAL A 178 11.20 -6.48 -5.98
N SER A 179 11.48 -6.89 -4.75
CA SER A 179 10.43 -7.21 -3.78
C SER A 179 9.51 -6.02 -3.49
N LYS A 180 10.09 -4.86 -3.14
CA LYS A 180 9.34 -3.67 -2.69
C LYS A 180 8.67 -2.89 -3.80
N LYS A 181 9.24 -2.91 -5.01
CA LYS A 181 8.79 -2.07 -6.13
C LYS A 181 8.15 -2.83 -7.28
N ALA A 182 8.30 -4.16 -7.35
CA ALA A 182 7.56 -4.99 -8.32
C ALA A 182 6.53 -5.88 -7.62
N ILE A 183 6.98 -6.78 -6.72
CA ILE A 183 6.10 -7.81 -6.14
C ILE A 183 5.03 -7.20 -5.22
N GLU A 184 5.44 -6.34 -4.28
CA GLU A 184 4.52 -5.76 -3.30
C GLU A 184 3.43 -4.88 -3.93
N PRO A 185 3.74 -3.93 -4.84
CA PRO A 185 2.70 -3.17 -5.53
C PRO A 185 1.79 -4.06 -6.38
N ALA A 186 2.36 -5.03 -7.12
CA ALA A 186 1.57 -5.97 -7.91
C ALA A 186 0.59 -6.75 -7.02
N PHE A 187 1.07 -7.29 -5.90
CA PHE A 187 0.25 -8.09 -4.98
C PHE A 187 -0.82 -7.26 -4.26
N ASN A 188 -0.45 -6.08 -3.77
CA ASN A 188 -1.34 -5.21 -2.98
C ASN A 188 -2.45 -4.59 -3.84
N PHE A 189 -2.17 -4.28 -5.10
CA PHE A 189 -3.12 -3.66 -6.01
C PHE A 189 -3.81 -4.64 -6.97
N TYR A 190 -3.66 -5.96 -6.75
CA TYR A 190 -4.31 -6.97 -7.57
C TYR A 190 -5.83 -6.91 -7.45
N GLY A 191 -6.52 -6.88 -8.59
CA GLY A 191 -7.98 -6.72 -8.70
C GLY A 191 -8.45 -5.26 -8.80
N ILE A 192 -7.55 -4.28 -8.70
CA ILE A 192 -7.87 -2.84 -8.79
C ILE A 192 -7.51 -2.33 -10.18
N GLU A 193 -8.34 -1.50 -10.81
CA GLU A 193 -7.99 -0.88 -12.10
C GLU A 193 -7.08 0.34 -11.89
N ALA A 194 -5.95 0.42 -12.61
CA ALA A 194 -5.06 1.58 -12.48
C ALA A 194 -5.70 2.83 -13.11
N GLN A 195 -5.64 3.96 -12.41
CA GLN A 195 -6.04 5.26 -12.96
C GLN A 195 -4.91 6.28 -12.80
N SER A 196 -4.76 7.16 -13.79
CA SER A 196 -3.78 8.25 -13.74
C SER A 196 -4.22 9.36 -12.79
N VAL A 197 -3.29 9.85 -11.96
CA VAL A 197 -3.49 10.98 -11.04
C VAL A 197 -3.82 12.27 -11.80
N LEU A 198 -3.19 12.47 -12.96
CA LEU A 198 -3.37 13.68 -13.78
C LEU A 198 -4.81 13.81 -14.29
N ASP A 199 -5.44 12.69 -14.63
CA ASP A 199 -6.82 12.67 -15.16
C ASP A 199 -7.88 12.96 -14.07
N LYS A 200 -7.50 12.85 -12.79
CA LYS A 200 -8.38 13.08 -11.63
C LYS A 200 -7.93 14.23 -10.72
N ALA A 201 -6.97 15.05 -11.16
CA ALA A 201 -6.40 16.13 -10.36
C ALA A 201 -7.47 17.07 -9.76
N GLY A 202 -8.50 17.43 -10.53
CA GLY A 202 -9.59 18.28 -10.03
C GLY A 202 -10.41 17.65 -8.90
N VAL A 203 -10.71 16.36 -9.00
CA VAL A 203 -11.45 15.63 -7.95
C VAL A 203 -10.58 15.48 -6.70
N LEU A 204 -9.29 15.19 -6.88
CA LEU A 204 -8.34 15.07 -5.78
C LEU A 204 -8.17 16.38 -5.02
N THR A 205 -8.01 17.50 -5.73
CA THR A 205 -7.94 18.84 -5.12
C THR A 205 -9.23 19.16 -4.37
N ALA A 206 -10.39 18.85 -4.96
CA ALA A 206 -11.68 19.07 -4.29
C ALA A 206 -11.81 18.23 -3.00
N LEU A 207 -11.42 16.95 -3.02
CA LEU A 207 -11.42 16.09 -1.84
C LEU A 207 -10.46 16.58 -0.75
N LEU A 208 -9.27 17.07 -1.13
CA LEU A 208 -8.30 17.62 -0.18
C LEU A 208 -8.80 18.92 0.47
N VAL A 209 -9.32 19.85 -0.34
CA VAL A 209 -9.92 21.09 0.16
C VAL A 209 -11.11 20.79 1.06
N PHE A 210 -11.97 19.86 0.65
CA PHE A 210 -13.08 19.38 1.46
C PHE A 210 -12.61 18.82 2.79
N TYR A 211 -11.60 17.94 2.80
CA TYR A 211 -11.03 17.36 4.02
C TYR A 211 -10.52 18.43 4.99
N VAL A 212 -9.78 19.44 4.49
CA VAL A 212 -9.26 20.53 5.32
C VAL A 212 -10.41 21.38 5.89
N ILE A 213 -11.39 21.77 5.08
CA ILE A 213 -12.55 22.52 5.55
C ILE A 213 -13.36 21.71 6.56
N TYR A 214 -13.60 20.43 6.28
CA TYR A 214 -14.36 19.51 7.12
C TYR A 214 -13.71 19.28 8.49
N THR A 215 -12.39 19.09 8.52
CA THR A 215 -11.63 18.92 9.77
C THR A 215 -11.60 20.20 10.61
N MET A 216 -11.41 21.36 9.96
CA MET A 216 -11.50 22.66 10.65
C MET A 216 -12.91 22.94 11.17
N TRP A 217 -13.96 22.62 10.38
CA TRP A 217 -15.34 22.79 10.78
C TRP A 217 -15.63 22.06 12.09
N TYR A 218 -15.26 20.79 12.19
CA TYR A 218 -15.38 20.02 13.43
C TYR A 218 -14.62 20.65 14.59
N GLY A 219 -13.36 21.05 14.34
CA GLY A 219 -12.52 21.70 15.35
C GLY A 219 -13.14 23.00 15.90
N PHE A 220 -13.65 23.87 15.03
CA PHE A 220 -14.34 25.10 15.41
C PHE A 220 -15.65 24.83 16.14
N ALA A 221 -16.39 23.79 15.77
CA ALA A 221 -17.61 23.40 16.48
C ALA A 221 -17.33 23.06 17.95
N ILE A 222 -16.31 22.23 18.21
CA ILE A 222 -15.88 21.89 19.58
C ILE A 222 -15.36 23.13 20.30
N PHE A 223 -14.51 23.92 19.64
CA PHE A 223 -13.93 25.13 20.21
C PHE A 223 -15.00 26.10 20.72
N GLU A 224 -16.02 26.39 19.91
CA GLU A 224 -17.12 27.29 20.26
C GLU A 224 -18.02 26.74 21.39
N ILE A 225 -18.24 25.42 21.43
CA ILE A 225 -18.94 24.76 22.55
C ILE A 225 -18.16 24.95 23.86
N PHE A 226 -16.84 24.68 23.83
CA PHE A 226 -15.97 24.81 25.00
C PHE A 226 -15.84 26.26 25.47
N ASP A 227 -15.73 27.22 24.57
CA ASP A 227 -15.76 28.65 24.92
C ASP A 227 -17.13 29.03 25.52
N GLY A 228 -18.23 28.49 24.97
CA GLY A 228 -19.59 28.70 25.46
C GLY A 228 -19.82 28.24 26.90
N ILE A 229 -19.19 27.14 27.33
CA ILE A 229 -19.24 26.64 28.73
C ILE A 229 -18.17 27.27 29.63
N GLY A 230 -17.29 28.10 29.08
CA GLY A 230 -16.31 28.88 29.83
C GLY A 230 -14.90 28.28 29.92
N LEU A 231 -14.61 27.21 29.16
CA LEU A 231 -13.27 26.66 28.98
C LEU A 231 -12.52 27.44 27.88
N SER A 232 -12.46 28.77 28.06
CA SER A 232 -11.83 29.69 27.12
C SER A 232 -10.31 29.65 27.24
N MET A 233 -9.59 29.51 26.13
CA MET A 233 -8.13 29.68 26.03
C MET A 233 -7.72 31.17 26.05
N LYS A 234 -8.45 32.02 26.78
CA LYS A 234 -8.08 33.43 26.95
C LYS A 234 -7.14 33.49 28.15
N LYS A 235 -5.94 34.06 27.93
CA LYS A 235 -4.94 34.28 28.99
C LYS A 235 -5.65 34.93 30.18
N ALA A 236 -5.59 34.32 31.36
CA ALA A 236 -6.13 34.92 32.57
C ALA A 236 -5.50 36.32 32.71
N LYS A 237 -6.31 37.37 32.81
CA LYS A 237 -5.78 38.70 33.18
C LYS A 237 -5.05 38.52 34.50
N ALA A 238 -3.77 38.87 34.54
CA ALA A 238 -3.01 38.89 35.78
C ALA A 238 -3.81 39.71 36.80
N LYS A 239 -4.12 39.11 37.95
CA LYS A 239 -4.67 39.85 39.08
C LYS A 239 -3.55 40.75 39.58
N GLU A 240 -3.64 42.05 39.33
CA GLU A 240 -2.93 43.02 40.15
C GLU A 240 -3.65 43.06 41.50
N GLU A 241 -2.96 42.60 42.54
CA GLU A 241 -3.39 42.82 43.92
C GLU A 241 -3.16 44.30 44.25
N VAL A 242 -4.22 44.98 44.67
CA VAL A 242 -4.18 46.36 45.20
C VAL A 242 -3.96 46.30 46.70
#